data_AF-A0A0G0ZW26-F1
#
_entry.id   AF-A0A0G0ZW26-F1
#
_cell.length_a   1.000
_cell.length_b   1.000
_cell.length_c   1.000
_cell.angle_alpha   90.00
_cell.angle_beta   90.00
_cell.angle_gamma   90.00
#
_symmetry.space_group_name_H-M   'P 1'
#
loop_
_entity.id
_entity.type
_entity.pdbx_description
1 polymer ?
#
loop_
_entity_poly.entity_id
_entity_poly.type
_entity_poly.pdbx_seq_one_letter_code
_entity_poly.pdbx_strand_id
1 'polypeptide(L)'
;MKNKGIILIISAIILLSLAVFLYNNLDRTKGIPSQQTDQELLGTELESETSSDLSLRGSLFDLVKLGKTLQCTYNGTSEGTTFSGTSYVSGNKMRGDYDIVTGGSETIEGHMIMDGDWVYTWTSQLPQGFKMNVSEIEDIAGEDSSTDNKTLESLGTDYDYNCSAWSEDSSLFEIPQNITFTDFSATLKKFENNQGNLCSACDLIPNDSDKTACKERLNCE
;
A
#
# COMPACT_ATOMS: atom_id res chain seq x y z
N MET A 1 25.61 -34.99 -22.81
CA MET A 1 25.64 -35.55 -21.43
C MET A 1 25.99 -34.47 -20.40
N LYS A 2 25.17 -33.43 -20.22
CA LYS A 2 25.46 -32.32 -19.28
C LYS A 2 24.31 -31.99 -18.29
N ASN A 3 23.19 -32.71 -18.32
CA ASN A 3 22.00 -32.37 -17.52
C ASN A 3 21.75 -33.33 -16.35
N LYS A 4 22.56 -34.37 -16.19
CA LYS A 4 22.37 -35.36 -15.11
C LYS A 4 22.75 -34.81 -13.72
N GLY A 5 23.71 -33.87 -13.65
CA GLY A 5 24.11 -33.23 -12.39
C GLY A 5 23.08 -32.21 -11.87
N ILE A 6 22.48 -31.43 -12.79
CA ILE A 6 21.48 -30.40 -12.44
C ILE A 6 20.18 -31.04 -11.94
N ILE A 7 19.74 -32.17 -12.55
CA ILE A 7 18.54 -32.88 -12.13
C ILE A 7 18.71 -33.48 -10.72
N LEU A 8 19.90 -33.98 -10.36
CA LEU A 8 20.17 -34.52 -9.02
C LEU A 8 20.20 -33.44 -7.93
N ILE A 9 20.68 -32.24 -8.25
CA ILE A 9 20.71 -31.11 -7.31
C ILE A 9 19.28 -30.59 -7.07
N ILE A 10 18.48 -30.46 -8.13
CA ILE A 10 17.08 -30.04 -8.01
C ILE A 10 16.25 -31.08 -7.23
N SER A 11 16.45 -32.39 -7.46
CA SER A 11 15.74 -33.41 -6.68
C SER A 11 16.15 -33.41 -5.20
N ALA A 12 17.42 -33.14 -4.88
CA ALA A 12 17.88 -33.06 -3.51
C ALA A 12 17.32 -31.83 -2.77
N ILE A 13 17.21 -30.67 -3.47
CA ILE A 13 16.62 -29.45 -2.91
C ILE A 13 15.13 -29.65 -2.65
N ILE A 14 14.40 -30.27 -3.59
CA ILE A 14 12.96 -30.54 -3.44
C ILE A 14 12.71 -31.48 -2.24
N LEU A 15 13.51 -32.52 -2.08
CA LEU A 15 13.40 -33.46 -0.96
C LEU A 15 13.73 -32.80 0.40
N LEU A 16 14.71 -31.89 0.45
CA LEU A 16 15.04 -31.13 1.66
C LEU A 16 13.92 -30.13 2.03
N SER A 17 13.35 -29.43 1.05
CA SER A 17 12.22 -28.52 1.29
C SER A 17 10.94 -29.26 1.74
N LEU A 18 10.67 -30.45 1.19
CA LEU A 18 9.54 -31.28 1.64
C LEU A 18 9.74 -31.81 3.06
N ALA A 19 10.97 -32.19 3.43
CA ALA A 19 11.28 -32.66 4.77
C ALA A 19 11.06 -31.56 5.83
N VAL A 20 11.47 -30.32 5.55
CA VAL A 20 11.25 -29.16 6.44
C VAL A 20 9.76 -28.81 6.54
N PHE A 21 9.03 -28.85 5.43
CA PHE A 21 7.59 -28.58 5.43
C PHE A 21 6.78 -29.63 6.21
N LEU A 22 7.16 -30.91 6.11
CA LEU A 22 6.53 -31.99 6.87
C LEU A 22 6.91 -31.93 8.36
N TYR A 23 8.16 -31.59 8.69
CA TYR A 23 8.61 -31.46 10.08
C TYR A 23 7.84 -30.34 10.82
N ASN A 24 7.62 -29.20 10.16
CA ASN A 24 6.88 -28.07 10.74
C ASN A 24 5.36 -28.32 10.88
N ASN A 25 4.80 -29.30 10.16
CA ASN A 25 3.39 -29.67 10.26
C ASN A 25 3.11 -30.84 11.22
N LEU A 26 4.15 -31.55 11.69
CA LEU A 26 3.99 -32.74 12.56
C LEU A 26 3.87 -32.40 14.06
N ASP A 27 4.17 -31.18 14.50
CA ASP A 27 4.10 -30.77 15.91
C ASP A 27 2.75 -30.13 16.34
N ARG A 28 1.74 -30.06 15.47
CA ARG A 28 0.40 -29.53 15.81
C ARG A 28 -0.63 -30.60 16.22
N THR A 29 -0.21 -31.77 16.68
CA THR A 29 -1.12 -32.81 17.19
C THR A 29 -0.67 -33.37 18.55
N LYS A 30 -0.89 -32.60 19.61
CA LYS A 30 -1.24 -33.17 20.92
C LYS A 30 -2.53 -32.51 21.41
N GLY A 31 -3.62 -33.30 21.39
CA GLY A 31 -4.92 -32.97 22.00
C GLY A 31 -4.84 -32.86 23.53
N ILE A 32 -5.88 -32.47 24.26
CA ILE A 32 -7.22 -33.11 24.47
C ILE A 32 -8.01 -32.17 25.46
N PRO A 33 -9.35 -32.19 25.69
CA PRO A 33 -10.55 -32.53 24.89
C PRO A 33 -11.54 -31.31 24.78
N SER A 34 -12.24 -31.09 23.66
CA SER A 34 -13.63 -31.53 23.37
C SER A 34 -14.65 -31.50 24.52
N GLN A 35 -15.50 -30.47 24.51
CA GLN A 35 -16.96 -30.64 24.57
C GLN A 35 -17.61 -29.63 23.61
N GLN A 36 -18.19 -30.14 22.53
CA GLN A 36 -19.26 -29.47 21.78
C GLN A 36 -20.59 -29.84 22.44
N THR A 37 -21.46 -28.86 22.62
CA THR A 37 -22.90 -29.05 22.65
C THR A 37 -23.51 -27.90 21.87
N ASP A 38 -24.23 -28.23 20.81
CA ASP A 38 -24.92 -27.32 19.92
C ASP A 38 -26.03 -26.56 20.68
N GLN A 39 -26.15 -25.25 20.44
CA GLN A 39 -27.45 -24.60 20.45
C GLN A 39 -27.49 -23.37 19.54
N GLU A 40 -28.35 -23.45 18.53
CA GLU A 40 -28.95 -22.33 17.80
C GLU A 40 -29.98 -21.64 18.71
N LEU A 41 -29.91 -20.31 18.86
CA LEU A 41 -31.00 -19.34 18.65
C LEU A 41 -30.68 -17.97 19.32
N LEU A 42 -30.82 -16.93 18.49
CA LEU A 42 -31.16 -15.54 18.78
C LEU A 42 -31.31 -15.12 20.26
N GLY A 43 -30.42 -14.24 20.72
CA GLY A 43 -30.53 -13.54 21.99
C GLY A 43 -29.58 -12.34 22.02
N THR A 44 -30.14 -11.16 21.82
CA THR A 44 -29.50 -9.86 22.10
C THR A 44 -29.02 -9.82 23.54
N GLU A 45 -27.74 -9.56 23.75
CA GLU A 45 -27.27 -8.92 24.98
C GLU A 45 -26.30 -7.80 24.59
N LEU A 46 -26.74 -6.58 24.86
CA LEU A 46 -25.91 -5.39 24.90
C LEU A 46 -25.00 -5.52 26.11
N GLU A 47 -23.70 -5.70 25.88
CA GLU A 47 -22.68 -5.24 26.80
C GLU A 47 -21.76 -4.27 26.06
N SER A 48 -21.94 -3.00 26.41
CA SER A 48 -20.98 -1.92 26.20
C SER A 48 -19.89 -2.08 27.26
N GLU A 49 -18.63 -2.09 26.82
CA GLU A 49 -17.55 -1.16 27.25
C GLU A 49 -16.17 -1.67 26.78
N THR A 50 -15.70 -1.06 25.69
CA THR A 50 -14.35 -0.47 25.54
C THR A 50 -13.11 -1.35 25.70
N SER A 51 -12.76 -2.09 24.64
CA SER A 51 -11.40 -2.15 24.06
C SER A 51 -11.45 -2.96 22.76
N SER A 52 -12.01 -2.37 21.69
CA SER A 52 -12.15 -3.05 20.41
C SER A 52 -10.89 -2.92 19.58
N ASP A 53 -9.83 -3.61 20.00
CA ASP A 53 -8.68 -3.85 19.13
C ASP A 53 -9.12 -4.74 17.97
N LEU A 54 -8.95 -4.23 16.75
CA LEU A 54 -9.38 -4.82 15.50
C LEU A 54 -8.14 -4.98 14.61
N SER A 55 -7.78 -6.22 14.31
CA SER A 55 -6.75 -6.49 13.31
C SER A 55 -7.37 -6.57 11.92
N LEU A 56 -6.84 -5.81 10.97
CA LEU A 56 -7.31 -5.75 9.59
C LEU A 56 -6.14 -5.95 8.63
N ARG A 57 -6.39 -6.56 7.49
CA ARG A 57 -5.44 -6.59 6.37
C ARG A 57 -6.07 -5.95 5.15
N GLY A 58 -5.36 -5.04 4.51
CA GLY A 58 -5.81 -4.37 3.29
C GLY A 58 -5.01 -3.10 3.00
N SER A 59 -5.46 -2.33 2.02
CA SER A 59 -4.87 -1.05 1.66
C SER A 59 -5.30 0.08 2.60
N LEU A 60 -4.67 1.26 2.49
CA LEU A 60 -5.13 2.46 3.20
C LEU A 60 -6.55 2.85 2.78
N PHE A 61 -6.91 2.69 1.50
CA PHE A 61 -8.26 2.98 1.01
C PHE A 61 -9.32 2.06 1.60
N ASP A 62 -8.98 0.79 1.86
CA ASP A 62 -9.90 -0.15 2.48
C ASP A 62 -10.28 0.30 3.90
N LEU A 63 -9.34 0.90 4.65
CA LEU A 63 -9.64 1.48 5.96
C LEU A 63 -10.67 2.61 5.88
N VAL A 64 -10.54 3.50 4.89
CA VAL A 64 -11.49 4.61 4.68
C VAL A 64 -12.87 4.07 4.28
N LYS A 65 -12.92 3.06 3.40
CA LYS A 65 -14.17 2.43 2.94
C LYS A 65 -14.96 1.75 4.06
N LEU A 66 -14.34 1.41 5.19
CA LEU A 66 -15.06 0.90 6.36
C LEU A 66 -15.99 1.95 6.98
N GLY A 67 -15.75 3.25 6.74
CA GLY A 67 -16.56 4.34 7.27
C GLY A 67 -16.57 4.44 8.80
N LYS A 68 -15.56 3.86 9.47
CA LYS A 68 -15.41 3.85 10.93
C LYS A 68 -14.38 4.87 11.38
N THR A 69 -14.54 5.36 12.60
CA THR A 69 -13.56 6.23 13.25
C THR A 69 -12.51 5.37 13.95
N LEU A 70 -11.36 5.15 13.29
CA LEU A 70 -10.31 4.22 13.72
C LEU A 70 -8.94 4.89 13.77
N GLN A 71 -8.16 4.57 14.80
CA GLN A 71 -6.72 4.80 14.84
C GLN A 71 -6.04 3.45 14.61
N CYS A 72 -5.22 3.34 13.58
CA CYS A 72 -4.56 2.11 13.15
C CYS A 72 -3.05 2.28 13.17
N THR A 73 -2.32 1.28 13.64
CA THR A 73 -0.86 1.21 13.54
C THR A 73 -0.46 0.08 12.60
N TYR A 74 0.62 0.30 11.84
CA TYR A 74 1.18 -0.70 10.94
C TYR A 74 2.70 -0.62 10.94
N ASN A 75 3.33 -1.73 10.57
CA ASN A 75 4.76 -1.79 10.34
C ASN A 75 5.06 -2.86 9.30
N GLY A 76 6.24 -2.77 8.70
CA GLY A 76 6.73 -3.81 7.81
C GLY A 76 8.15 -3.55 7.34
N THR A 77 8.62 -4.46 6.50
CA THR A 77 9.96 -4.42 5.94
C THR A 77 9.91 -4.89 4.50
N SER A 78 10.49 -4.12 3.59
CA SER A 78 10.62 -4.46 2.18
C SER A 78 11.98 -4.05 1.67
N GLU A 79 12.70 -4.97 1.01
CA GLU A 79 14.00 -4.71 0.35
C GLU A 79 15.04 -3.98 1.24
N GLY A 80 15.07 -4.29 2.55
CA GLY A 80 16.00 -3.65 3.50
C GLY A 80 15.58 -2.24 3.94
N THR A 81 14.37 -1.83 3.60
CA THR A 81 13.70 -0.62 4.09
C THR A 81 12.64 -1.04 5.11
N THR A 82 12.69 -0.47 6.31
CA THR A 82 11.62 -0.66 7.30
C THR A 82 10.68 0.52 7.25
N PHE A 83 9.37 0.26 7.34
CA PHE A 83 8.37 1.30 7.45
C PHE A 83 7.47 1.03 8.65
N SER A 84 7.05 2.09 9.33
CA SER A 84 6.06 2.04 10.40
C SER A 84 5.23 3.30 10.39
N GLY A 85 3.96 3.20 10.76
CA GLY A 85 3.11 4.36 10.75
C GLY A 85 1.86 4.22 11.59
N THR A 86 1.20 5.36 11.75
CA THR A 86 -0.12 5.49 12.36
C THR A 86 -1.05 6.17 11.37
N SER A 87 -2.24 5.59 11.20
CA SER A 87 -3.32 6.15 10.40
C SER A 87 -4.50 6.49 11.30
N TYR A 88 -5.08 7.67 11.13
CA TYR A 88 -6.32 8.09 11.76
C TYR A 88 -7.38 8.22 10.67
N VAL A 89 -8.51 7.54 10.85
CA VAL A 89 -9.61 7.52 9.90
C VAL A 89 -10.85 8.06 10.60
N SER A 90 -11.61 8.91 9.91
CA SER A 90 -12.96 9.29 10.32
C SER A 90 -13.82 9.60 9.10
N GLY A 91 -14.88 8.81 8.88
CA GLY A 91 -15.72 8.92 7.69
C GLY A 91 -14.91 8.72 6.40
N ASN A 92 -14.91 9.73 5.52
CA ASN A 92 -14.13 9.75 4.29
C ASN A 92 -12.76 10.45 4.43
N LYS A 93 -12.36 10.82 5.65
CA LYS A 93 -11.09 11.49 5.92
C LYS A 93 -10.07 10.53 6.49
N MET A 94 -8.82 10.78 6.16
CA MET A 94 -7.68 10.03 6.69
C MET A 94 -6.49 10.95 6.96
N ARG A 95 -5.76 10.68 8.03
CA ARG A 95 -4.41 11.18 8.31
C ARG A 95 -3.49 9.97 8.38
N GLY A 96 -2.33 10.02 7.73
CA GLY A 96 -1.27 9.04 7.87
C GLY A 96 0.03 9.72 8.24
N ASP A 97 0.73 9.18 9.24
CA ASP A 97 2.07 9.57 9.65
C ASP A 97 2.94 8.32 9.66
N TYR A 98 4.07 8.34 8.95
CA TYR A 98 4.91 7.17 8.81
C TYR A 98 6.40 7.52 8.74
N ASP A 99 7.21 6.59 9.21
CA ASP A 99 8.66 6.63 9.12
C ASP A 99 9.13 5.60 8.11
N ILE A 100 10.05 6.00 7.24
CA ILE A 100 10.78 5.10 6.35
C ILE A 100 12.24 5.10 6.79
N VAL A 101 12.77 3.93 7.17
CA VAL A 101 14.19 3.78 7.49
C VAL A 101 14.89 3.03 6.37
N THR A 102 15.81 3.70 5.69
CA THR A 102 16.63 3.14 4.60
C THR A 102 18.07 2.92 5.06
N GLY A 103 18.68 1.80 4.65
CA GLY A 103 20.11 1.55 4.92
C GLY A 103 20.49 1.47 6.40
N GLY A 104 19.50 1.27 7.29
CA GLY A 104 19.69 1.05 8.72
C GLY A 104 20.01 2.30 9.57
N SER A 105 19.93 3.53 9.03
CA SER A 105 20.19 4.74 9.84
C SER A 105 19.48 6.01 9.41
N GLU A 106 19.09 6.15 8.14
CA GLU A 106 18.40 7.35 7.67
C GLU A 106 16.89 7.15 7.80
N THR A 107 16.25 8.00 8.61
CA THR A 107 14.79 8.03 8.80
C THR A 107 14.20 9.19 8.00
N ILE A 108 13.21 8.88 7.17
CA ILE A 108 12.43 9.84 6.39
C ILE A 108 11.02 9.83 6.96
N GLU A 109 10.64 10.92 7.62
CA GLU A 109 9.27 11.13 8.05
C GLU A 109 8.42 11.50 6.83
N GLY A 110 7.31 10.79 6.65
CA GLY A 110 6.33 11.00 5.62
C GLY A 110 4.95 11.20 6.21
N HIS A 111 4.13 11.96 5.48
CA HIS A 111 2.84 12.41 5.95
C HIS A 111 1.83 12.39 4.82
N MET A 112 0.59 12.08 5.17
CA MET A 112 -0.53 11.99 4.25
C MET A 112 -1.80 12.57 4.87
N ILE A 113 -2.60 13.29 4.10
CA ILE A 113 -3.98 13.66 4.47
C ILE A 113 -4.89 13.34 3.29
N MET A 114 -6.03 12.74 3.56
CA MET A 114 -7.16 12.65 2.64
C MET A 114 -8.32 13.44 3.24
N ASP A 115 -8.80 14.46 2.53
CA ASP A 115 -9.90 15.32 3.00
C ASP A 115 -11.28 14.89 2.49
N GLY A 116 -11.31 13.85 1.66
CA GLY A 116 -12.49 13.31 0.98
C GLY A 116 -12.45 13.51 -0.54
N ASP A 117 -11.83 14.60 -1.01
CA ASP A 117 -11.73 14.92 -2.44
C ASP A 117 -10.29 14.82 -2.95
N TRP A 118 -9.32 15.11 -2.07
CA TRP A 118 -7.90 15.17 -2.39
C TRP A 118 -7.06 14.36 -1.41
N VAL A 119 -6.01 13.74 -1.93
CA VAL A 119 -4.90 13.18 -1.16
C VAL A 119 -3.72 14.13 -1.23
N TYR A 120 -3.18 14.51 -0.08
CA TYR A 120 -2.00 15.35 0.08
C TYR A 120 -0.90 14.53 0.70
N THR A 121 0.30 14.57 0.14
CA THR A 121 1.47 13.87 0.66
C THR A 121 2.68 14.80 0.73
N TRP A 122 3.49 14.64 1.76
CA TRP A 122 4.75 15.37 1.92
C TRP A 122 5.72 14.59 2.79
N THR A 123 6.98 14.99 2.78
CA THR A 123 8.03 14.36 3.59
C THR A 123 8.89 15.43 4.26
N SER A 124 9.60 15.04 5.32
CA SER A 124 10.56 15.89 6.02
C SER A 124 11.74 16.34 5.15
N GLN A 125 12.03 15.64 4.05
CA GLN A 125 13.18 15.93 3.19
C GLN A 125 12.91 17.00 2.13
N LEU A 126 11.64 17.26 1.78
CA LEU A 126 11.27 18.20 0.73
C LEU A 126 10.40 19.33 1.30
N PRO A 127 10.68 20.60 0.98
CA PRO A 127 9.86 21.73 1.45
C PRO A 127 8.49 21.81 0.73
N GLN A 128 8.30 21.02 -0.33
CA GLN A 128 7.06 20.92 -1.09
C GLN A 128 6.40 19.54 -0.93
N GLY A 129 5.08 19.53 -1.03
CA GLY A 129 4.26 18.33 -1.09
C GLY A 129 3.58 18.15 -2.45
N PHE A 130 2.89 17.04 -2.61
CA PHE A 130 2.08 16.73 -3.78
C PHE A 130 0.62 16.54 -3.37
N LYS A 131 -0.29 16.87 -4.27
CA LYS A 131 -1.71 16.54 -4.12
C LYS A 131 -2.30 15.92 -5.37
N MET A 132 -3.28 15.06 -5.19
CA MET A 132 -3.96 14.33 -6.26
C MET A 132 -5.43 14.15 -5.90
N ASN A 133 -6.32 14.25 -6.88
CA ASN A 133 -7.76 14.07 -6.67
C ASN A 133 -8.08 12.58 -6.50
N VAL A 134 -8.90 12.25 -5.51
CA VAL A 134 -9.27 10.86 -5.19
C VAL A 134 -9.88 10.14 -6.39
N SER A 135 -10.74 10.81 -7.18
CA SER A 135 -11.38 10.18 -8.34
C SER A 135 -10.35 9.72 -9.38
N GLU A 136 -9.28 10.49 -9.56
CA GLU A 136 -8.22 10.13 -10.49
C GLU A 136 -7.36 8.97 -9.99
N ILE A 137 -7.23 8.80 -8.66
CA ILE A 137 -6.53 7.65 -8.08
C ILE A 137 -7.34 6.37 -8.31
N GLU A 138 -8.65 6.43 -8.11
CA GLU A 138 -9.55 5.29 -8.33
C GLU A 138 -9.57 4.86 -9.80
N ASP A 139 -9.55 5.82 -10.73
CA ASP A 139 -9.44 5.55 -12.17
C ASP A 139 -8.13 4.81 -12.52
N ILE A 140 -7.01 5.20 -11.92
CA ILE A 140 -5.68 4.59 -12.18
C ILE A 140 -5.51 3.24 -11.47
N ALA A 141 -6.09 3.07 -10.28
CA ALA A 141 -6.02 1.84 -9.50
C ALA A 141 -7.02 0.76 -9.99
N GLY A 142 -8.05 1.14 -10.74
CA GLY A 142 -9.05 0.24 -11.33
C GLY A 142 -8.64 -0.35 -12.67
N GLU A 143 -7.72 0.29 -13.40
CA GLU A 143 -7.08 -0.27 -14.59
C GLU A 143 -5.77 -0.98 -14.18
N ASP A 144 -5.41 -2.04 -14.91
CA ASP A 144 -4.19 -2.85 -14.77
C ASP A 144 -2.95 -2.00 -15.16
N SER A 145 -2.76 -0.88 -14.46
CA SER A 145 -1.83 0.17 -14.81
C SER A 145 -0.46 -0.22 -14.30
N SER A 146 0.36 -0.68 -15.25
CA SER A 146 1.80 -0.93 -15.14
C SER A 146 2.58 0.38 -15.01
N THR A 147 2.13 1.26 -14.13
CA THR A 147 2.78 2.54 -13.86
C THR A 147 3.80 2.31 -12.75
N ASP A 148 5.10 2.42 -13.09
CA ASP A 148 6.27 2.38 -12.18
C ASP A 148 6.30 3.57 -11.19
N ASN A 149 5.15 3.99 -10.65
CA ASN A 149 5.03 5.08 -9.70
C ASN A 149 4.91 4.51 -8.29
N LYS A 150 6.07 4.32 -7.64
CA LYS A 150 6.21 3.78 -6.28
C LYS A 150 5.33 4.50 -5.23
N THR A 151 4.96 5.76 -5.46
CA THR A 151 4.08 6.52 -4.57
C THR A 151 2.64 6.00 -4.62
N LEU A 152 2.13 5.65 -5.80
CA LEU A 152 0.77 5.11 -5.98
C LEU A 152 0.68 3.64 -5.54
N GLU A 153 1.75 2.88 -5.80
CA GLU A 153 1.89 1.49 -5.36
C GLU A 153 1.76 1.35 -3.83
N SER A 154 2.33 2.30 -3.08
CA SER A 154 2.24 2.31 -1.61
C SER A 154 0.82 2.49 -1.06
N LEU A 155 -0.07 3.14 -1.82
CA LEU A 155 -1.46 3.36 -1.43
C LEU A 155 -2.34 2.13 -1.64
N GLY A 156 -2.04 1.33 -2.66
CA GLY A 156 -2.72 0.07 -2.97
C GLY A 156 -2.09 -1.17 -2.34
N THR A 157 -0.97 -1.02 -1.61
CA THR A 157 -0.30 -2.13 -0.94
C THR A 157 -1.07 -2.55 0.31
N ASP A 158 -1.22 -3.85 0.50
CA ASP A 158 -1.81 -4.42 1.71
C ASP A 158 -0.86 -4.35 2.90
N TYR A 159 -1.37 -3.85 4.03
CA TYR A 159 -0.69 -3.87 5.32
C TYR A 159 -1.54 -4.58 6.37
N ASP A 160 -0.87 -5.15 7.38
CA ASP A 160 -1.52 -5.68 8.57
C ASP A 160 -1.62 -4.55 9.60
N TYR A 161 -2.84 -4.07 9.83
CA TYR A 161 -3.16 -2.99 10.75
C TYR A 161 -3.65 -3.53 12.10
N ASN A 162 -3.23 -2.86 13.16
CA ASN A 162 -3.83 -2.99 14.49
C ASN A 162 -4.57 -1.69 14.80
N CYS A 163 -5.91 -1.77 14.80
CA CYS A 163 -6.78 -0.61 14.93
C CYS A 163 -7.54 -0.61 16.24
N SER A 164 -7.81 0.58 16.77
CA SER A 164 -8.72 0.80 17.89
C SER A 164 -9.68 1.94 17.54
N ALA A 165 -10.85 1.96 18.19
CA ALA A 165 -11.74 3.09 18.10
C ALA A 165 -11.09 4.32 18.76
N TRP A 166 -11.26 5.48 18.16
CA TRP A 166 -10.78 6.74 18.72
C TRP A 166 -11.84 7.83 18.63
N SER A 167 -11.67 8.91 19.38
CA SER A 167 -12.53 10.09 19.27
C SER A 167 -11.92 11.05 18.25
N GLU A 168 -12.67 11.37 17.21
CA GLU A 168 -12.22 12.27 16.15
C GLU A 168 -11.67 13.59 16.72
N ASP A 169 -10.46 13.94 16.28
CA ASP A 169 -9.87 15.26 16.41
C ASP A 169 -9.77 15.87 15.01
N SER A 170 -10.55 16.91 14.77
CA SER A 170 -10.60 17.56 13.46
C SER A 170 -9.27 18.20 13.07
N SER A 171 -8.42 18.56 14.04
CA SER A 171 -7.12 19.20 13.78
C SER A 171 -6.14 18.26 13.08
N LEU A 172 -6.29 16.94 13.23
CA LEU A 172 -5.44 15.95 12.54
C LEU A 172 -5.68 15.90 11.03
N PHE A 173 -6.79 16.46 10.54
CA PHE A 173 -7.14 16.50 9.12
C PHE A 173 -6.91 17.88 8.49
N GLU A 174 -6.37 18.84 9.24
CA GLU A 174 -6.07 20.17 8.71
C GLU A 174 -4.83 20.11 7.80
N ILE A 175 -4.97 20.65 6.58
CA ILE A 175 -3.87 20.72 5.63
C ILE A 175 -2.86 21.78 6.10
N PRO A 176 -1.57 21.44 6.24
CA PRO A 176 -0.57 22.38 6.73
C PRO A 176 -0.36 23.55 5.76
N GLN A 177 -0.50 24.77 6.26
CA GLN A 177 -0.39 26.00 5.45
C GLN A 177 1.07 26.37 5.10
N ASN A 178 2.04 25.77 5.79
CA ASN A 178 3.47 25.99 5.56
C ASN A 178 4.05 25.10 4.45
N ILE A 179 3.25 24.23 3.84
CA ILE A 179 3.67 23.34 2.75
C ILE A 179 2.98 23.76 1.47
N THR A 180 3.77 23.93 0.41
CA THR A 180 3.21 24.18 -0.92
C THR A 180 2.95 22.86 -1.61
N PHE A 181 1.69 22.62 -1.98
CA PHE A 181 1.28 21.39 -2.66
C PHE A 181 1.20 21.59 -4.16
N THR A 182 1.97 20.79 -4.91
CA THR A 182 1.87 20.73 -6.37
C THR A 182 0.76 19.77 -6.76
N ASP A 183 -0.14 20.23 -7.62
CA ASP A 183 -1.23 19.44 -8.17
C ASP A 183 -0.69 18.45 -9.22
N PHE A 184 -0.57 17.20 -8.83
CA PHE A 184 -0.07 16.13 -9.69
C PHE A 184 -1.16 15.61 -10.64
N SER A 185 -2.43 15.70 -10.24
CA SER A 185 -3.60 15.40 -11.07
C SER A 185 -3.62 16.22 -12.36
N ALA A 186 -3.44 17.54 -12.24
CA ALA A 186 -3.34 18.44 -13.39
C ALA A 186 -2.10 18.14 -14.26
N THR A 187 -1.04 17.59 -13.66
CA THR A 187 0.18 17.22 -14.37
C THR A 187 -0.02 15.92 -15.15
N LEU A 188 -0.61 14.90 -14.54
CA LEU A 188 -0.95 13.64 -15.19
C LEU A 188 -1.92 13.84 -16.35
N LYS A 189 -3.01 14.60 -16.13
CA LYS A 189 -3.95 14.98 -17.20
C LYS A 189 -3.29 15.76 -18.33
N LYS A 190 -2.25 16.56 -18.06
CA LYS A 190 -1.48 17.24 -19.11
C LYS A 190 -0.61 16.28 -19.90
N PHE A 191 -0.13 15.20 -19.30
CA PHE A 191 0.59 14.14 -20.00
C PHE A 191 -0.37 13.28 -20.84
N GLU A 192 -1.55 12.95 -20.33
CA GLU A 192 -2.60 12.23 -21.07
C GLU A 192 -3.14 13.06 -22.26
N ASN A 193 -3.38 14.36 -22.05
CA ASN A 193 -3.92 15.24 -23.08
C ASN A 193 -2.85 15.83 -24.02
N ASN A 194 -1.56 15.70 -23.72
CA ASN A 194 -0.46 16.04 -24.64
C ASN A 194 0.25 14.80 -25.16
N GLN A 195 -0.48 13.83 -25.71
CA GLN A 195 0.14 12.81 -26.59
C GLN A 195 1.02 13.48 -27.66
N GLY A 196 0.62 14.65 -28.19
CA GLY A 196 1.42 15.41 -29.16
C GLY A 196 2.79 15.91 -28.65
N ASN A 197 2.98 16.11 -27.34
CA ASN A 197 4.27 16.55 -26.78
C ASN A 197 5.13 15.36 -26.30
N LEU A 198 4.49 14.26 -25.89
CA LEU A 198 5.17 13.01 -25.54
C LEU A 198 5.80 12.34 -26.77
N CYS A 199 5.14 12.39 -27.93
CA CYS A 199 5.71 11.89 -29.18
C CYS A 199 6.97 12.66 -29.59
N SER A 200 6.98 13.98 -29.42
CA SER A 200 8.17 14.81 -29.70
C SER A 200 9.30 14.57 -28.72
N ALA A 201 9.03 14.09 -27.50
CA ALA A 201 10.08 13.70 -26.56
C ALA A 201 10.85 12.46 -27.05
N CYS A 202 10.19 11.52 -27.75
CA CYS A 202 10.86 10.38 -28.38
C CYS A 202 11.85 10.81 -29.46
N ASP A 203 11.67 11.98 -30.10
CA ASP A 203 12.60 12.49 -31.10
C ASP A 203 13.95 12.92 -30.51
N LEU A 204 14.06 13.08 -29.19
CA LEU A 204 15.30 13.38 -28.48
C LEU A 204 16.17 12.14 -28.22
N ILE A 205 15.64 10.93 -28.47
CA ILE A 205 16.37 9.67 -28.29
C ILE A 205 17.29 9.46 -29.51
N PRO A 206 18.62 9.36 -29.31
CA PRO A 206 19.57 9.23 -30.43
C PRO A 206 19.56 7.86 -31.12
N ASN A 207 19.12 6.82 -30.40
CA ASN A 207 19.05 5.46 -30.91
C ASN A 207 17.71 5.24 -31.62
N ASP A 208 17.76 4.89 -32.90
CA ASP A 208 16.55 4.72 -33.73
C ASP A 208 15.63 3.59 -33.24
N SER A 209 16.18 2.52 -32.67
CA SER A 209 15.39 1.40 -32.13
C SER A 209 14.64 1.82 -30.87
N ASP A 210 15.30 2.51 -29.95
CA ASP A 210 14.69 2.96 -28.69
C ASP A 210 13.70 4.11 -28.93
N LYS A 211 13.99 4.96 -29.92
CA LYS A 211 13.08 5.98 -30.43
C LYS A 211 11.83 5.35 -31.02
N THR A 212 11.97 4.31 -31.83
CA THR A 212 10.83 3.60 -32.43
C THR A 212 9.99 2.92 -31.35
N ALA A 213 10.62 2.22 -30.40
CA ALA A 213 9.93 1.59 -29.28
C ALA A 213 9.21 2.62 -28.36
N CYS A 214 9.80 3.81 -28.18
CA CYS A 214 9.18 4.92 -27.47
C CYS A 214 7.90 5.39 -28.19
N LYS A 215 7.96 5.59 -29.51
CA LYS A 215 6.81 6.01 -30.33
C LYS A 215 5.71 4.95 -30.36
N GLU A 216 6.07 3.68 -30.53
CA GLU A 216 5.10 2.57 -30.53
C GLU A 216 4.36 2.43 -29.20
N ARG A 217 5.08 2.51 -28.07
CA ARG A 217 4.47 2.42 -26.72
C ARG A 217 3.52 3.58 -26.41
N LEU A 218 3.81 4.75 -26.95
CA LEU A 218 3.00 5.95 -26.78
C LEU A 218 1.93 6.10 -27.89
N ASN A 219 1.84 5.11 -28.79
CA ASN A 219 0.93 5.09 -29.94
C ASN A 219 1.02 6.37 -30.80
N CYS A 220 2.24 6.85 -30.99
CA CYS A 220 2.58 7.99 -31.82
C CYS A 220 2.68 7.54 -33.29
N GLU A 221 1.75 8.00 -34.14
CA GLU A 221 1.81 7.79 -35.60
C GLU A 221 3.02 8.51 -36.25
#